data_AF-A0A8K0HWV9-F1
#
_entry.id   AF-A0A8K0HWV9-F1
#
_cell.length_a   1.000
_cell.length_b   1.000
_cell.length_c   1.000
_cell.angle_alpha   90.00
_cell.angle_beta   90.00
_cell.angle_gamma   90.00
#
_symmetry.space_group_name_H-M   'P 1'
#
loop_
_entity.id
_entity.type
_entity.pdbx_description
1 polymer ?
#
loop_
_entity_poly.entity_id
_entity_poly.type
_entity_poly.pdbx_seq_one_letter_code
_entity_poly.pdbx_strand_id
1 'polypeptide(L)'
;MMRLIRMWKSILDCHRRQFQAIVESKSQSLLVKTGTQRNSAAKVTIELELELLNWCSCFGKWVRIQKSYIEVLNGWLMKWLLQEKEETPDGVVPFSPSRIGAPAAFIISNDWYHMIEGISEAEVIKAMQSFAVSVHGLWERQDEEERQKLKAEYLSKDFTRRLRSLQKESGMHGHLDISDKTAISVSNNDGAFHDDRMMALDEMKKRLYEERAKHEETIKQVQEVAASNLRTGLIPIFEALGNFTFETLKGYEQVRIPDGSAGEKLDFTVIKKMTLDGYRLRAE
;
A
#
# COMPACT_ATOMS: atom_id res chain seq x y z
N MET A 1 -4.36 31.28 6.00
CA MET A 1 -4.80 30.78 4.68
C MET A 1 -3.69 30.70 3.63
N MET A 2 -3.08 31.80 3.20
CA MET A 2 -2.10 31.82 2.10
C MET A 2 -0.92 30.82 2.20
N ARG A 3 -0.39 30.59 3.41
CA ARG A 3 0.69 29.59 3.61
C ARG A 3 0.23 28.16 3.34
N LEU A 4 -1.02 27.82 3.66
CA LEU A 4 -1.59 26.50 3.44
C LEU A 4 -1.79 26.25 1.93
N ILE A 5 -2.28 27.24 1.19
CA ILE A 5 -2.39 27.17 -0.27
C ILE A 5 -1.02 26.88 -0.90
N ARG A 6 0.04 27.58 -0.46
CA ARG A 6 1.41 27.32 -0.93
C ARG A 6 1.89 25.91 -0.60
N MET A 7 1.63 25.42 0.61
CA MET A 7 1.95 24.05 1.03
C MET A 7 1.26 23.03 0.11
N TRP A 8 -0.05 23.16 -0.12
CA TRP A 8 -0.80 22.25 -0.99
C TRP A 8 -0.31 22.26 -2.43
N LYS A 9 0.08 23.43 -2.96
CA LYS A 9 0.76 23.51 -4.28
C LYS A 9 2.04 22.69 -4.31
N SER A 10 2.89 22.82 -3.29
CA SER A 10 4.13 22.03 -3.21
C SER A 10 3.88 20.52 -3.08
N ILE A 11 2.86 20.11 -2.33
CA ILE A 11 2.47 18.69 -2.22
C ILE A 11 1.98 18.18 -3.59
N LEU A 12 1.17 18.96 -4.31
CA LEU A 12 0.65 18.59 -5.63
C LEU A 12 1.79 18.40 -6.64
N ASP A 13 2.75 19.33 -6.65
CA ASP A 13 3.93 19.24 -7.51
C ASP A 13 4.83 18.05 -7.14
N CYS A 14 4.85 17.65 -5.87
CA CYS A 14 5.53 16.43 -5.44
C CYS A 14 4.86 15.19 -6.02
N HIS A 15 3.54 15.03 -5.82
CA HIS A 15 2.81 13.86 -6.30
C HIS A 15 2.79 13.76 -7.82
N ARG A 16 2.70 14.88 -8.55
CA ARG A 16 2.85 14.88 -10.01
C ARG A 16 4.20 14.35 -10.47
N ARG A 17 5.29 14.76 -9.81
CA ARG A 17 6.63 14.24 -10.11
C ARG A 17 6.78 12.77 -9.75
N GLN A 18 6.22 12.32 -8.63
CA GLN A 18 6.18 10.89 -8.26
C GLN A 18 5.42 10.05 -9.29
N PHE A 19 4.24 10.52 -9.71
CA PHE A 19 3.43 9.89 -10.73
C PHE A 19 4.19 9.79 -12.07
N GLN A 20 4.79 10.89 -12.52
CA GLN A 20 5.59 10.91 -13.74
C GLN A 20 6.77 9.95 -13.66
N ALA A 21 7.51 9.95 -12.54
CA ALA A 21 8.65 9.07 -12.33
C ALA A 21 8.25 7.59 -12.41
N ILE A 22 7.13 7.17 -11.82
CA ILE A 22 6.70 5.76 -11.89
C ILE A 22 6.20 5.38 -13.28
N VAL A 23 5.49 6.27 -13.98
CA VAL A 23 4.98 6.03 -15.34
C VAL A 23 6.13 5.92 -16.36
N GLU A 24 7.17 6.74 -16.19
CA GLU A 24 8.37 6.73 -17.03
C GLU A 24 9.35 5.61 -16.62
N SER A 25 9.26 5.10 -15.39
CA SER A 25 10.09 3.97 -14.95
C SER A 25 9.80 2.75 -15.83
N LYS A 26 10.84 2.20 -16.47
CA LYS A 26 10.70 0.89 -17.11
C LYS A 26 10.38 -0.11 -16.00
N SER A 27 9.42 -1.01 -16.24
CA SER A 27 9.31 -2.25 -15.48
C SER A 27 10.61 -3.00 -15.72
N GLN A 28 11.63 -2.71 -14.92
CA GLN A 28 12.88 -3.44 -15.00
C GLN A 28 12.47 -4.88 -14.75
N SER A 29 12.75 -5.75 -15.71
CA SER A 29 12.82 -7.17 -15.42
C SER A 29 13.84 -7.26 -14.29
N LEU A 30 13.36 -7.34 -13.06
CA LEU A 30 14.14 -7.78 -11.93
C LEU A 30 14.43 -9.23 -12.26
N LEU A 31 15.42 -9.41 -13.13
CA LEU A 31 16.14 -10.65 -13.34
C LEU A 31 16.89 -10.81 -12.02
N VAL A 32 16.14 -11.29 -11.02
CA VAL A 32 16.67 -11.74 -9.76
C VAL A 32 17.79 -12.67 -10.18
N LYS A 33 19.04 -12.28 -9.92
CA LYS A 33 20.20 -13.15 -10.09
C LYS A 33 19.95 -14.32 -9.15
N THR A 34 19.28 -15.34 -9.68
CA THR A 34 18.83 -16.55 -9.01
C THR A 34 20.05 -17.41 -8.73
N GLY A 35 20.79 -17.04 -7.69
CA GLY A 35 21.88 -17.85 -7.18
C GLY A 35 21.75 -18.16 -5.69
N THR A 36 21.34 -17.19 -4.86
CA THR A 36 21.57 -17.35 -3.40
C THR A 36 20.65 -16.55 -2.47
N GLN A 37 19.65 -15.79 -2.96
CA GLN A 37 18.85 -14.87 -2.12
C GLN A 37 17.33 -15.08 -2.17
N ARG A 38 16.84 -16.30 -2.44
CA ARG A 38 15.39 -16.55 -2.59
C ARG A 38 14.59 -16.41 -1.27
N ASN A 39 15.14 -16.90 -0.15
CA ASN A 39 14.53 -16.73 1.18
C ASN A 39 14.46 -15.25 1.62
N SER A 40 15.25 -14.37 1.01
CA SER A 40 15.18 -12.93 1.27
C SER A 40 14.03 -12.24 0.54
N ALA A 41 13.56 -12.79 -0.59
CA ALA A 41 12.53 -12.16 -1.42
C ALA A 41 11.16 -12.18 -0.73
N ALA A 42 10.74 -13.32 -0.18
CA ALA A 42 9.47 -13.42 0.56
C ALA A 42 9.43 -12.50 1.79
N LYS A 43 10.57 -12.37 2.49
CA LYS A 43 10.70 -11.43 3.62
C LYS A 43 10.52 -9.98 3.17
N VAL A 44 11.19 -9.58 2.08
CA VAL A 44 11.06 -8.24 1.51
C VAL A 44 9.62 -7.96 1.03
N THR A 45 8.94 -8.96 0.48
CA THR A 45 7.53 -8.84 0.06
C THR A 45 6.61 -8.60 1.26
N ILE A 46 6.79 -9.32 2.37
CA ILE A 46 6.04 -9.05 3.62
C ILE A 46 6.37 -7.66 4.17
N GLU A 47 7.64 -7.28 4.21
CA GLU A 47 8.05 -5.95 4.68
C GLU A 47 7.39 -4.84 3.85
N LEU A 48 7.31 -5.01 2.52
CA LEU A 48 6.60 -4.08 1.64
C LEU A 48 5.10 -4.02 1.94
N GLU A 49 4.44 -5.16 2.16
CA GLU A 49 3.01 -5.20 2.53
C GLU A 49 2.75 -4.42 3.82
N LEU A 50 3.59 -4.66 4.84
CA LEU A 50 3.49 -3.97 6.13
C LEU A 50 3.69 -2.46 6.00
N GLU A 51 4.66 -2.02 5.19
CA GLU A 51 4.88 -0.59 4.94
C GLU A 51 3.72 0.04 4.17
N LEU A 52 3.07 -0.67 3.23
CA LEU A 52 1.88 -0.17 2.54
C LEU A 52 0.70 0.01 3.49
N LEU A 53 0.47 -0.97 4.38
CA LEU A 53 -0.58 -0.89 5.41
C LEU A 53 -0.30 0.24 6.41
N ASN A 54 0.96 0.38 6.83
CA ASN A 54 1.40 1.46 7.69
C ASN A 54 1.21 2.84 7.02
N TRP A 55 1.59 2.97 5.75
CA TRP A 55 1.39 4.18 4.97
C TRP A 55 -0.09 4.56 4.87
N CYS A 56 -0.95 3.58 4.56
CA CYS A 56 -2.40 3.75 4.51
C CYS A 56 -2.99 4.25 5.84
N SER A 57 -2.60 3.61 6.95
CA SER A 57 -3.01 4.02 8.30
C SER A 57 -2.52 5.43 8.64
N CYS A 58 -1.26 5.74 8.36
CA CYS A 58 -0.67 7.05 8.60
C CYS A 58 -1.37 8.15 7.80
N PHE A 59 -1.67 7.90 6.52
CA PHE A 59 -2.36 8.84 5.65
C PHE A 59 -3.77 9.15 6.16
N GLY A 60 -4.57 8.10 6.44
CA GLY A 60 -5.92 8.28 6.98
C GLY A 60 -5.91 9.00 8.33
N LYS A 61 -4.96 8.68 9.21
CA LYS A 61 -4.78 9.38 10.49
C LYS A 61 -4.42 10.85 10.28
N TRP A 62 -3.54 11.16 9.33
CA TRP A 62 -3.16 12.54 9.02
C TRP A 62 -4.35 13.37 8.54
N VAL A 63 -5.16 12.86 7.59
CA VAL A 63 -6.36 13.56 7.11
C VAL A 63 -7.35 13.81 8.26
N ARG A 64 -7.62 12.79 9.08
CA ARG A 64 -8.51 12.91 10.24
C ARG A 64 -8.03 13.95 11.26
N ILE A 65 -6.71 14.02 11.51
CA ILE A 65 -6.15 15.03 12.42
C ILE A 65 -6.35 16.44 11.86
N GLN A 66 -6.17 16.65 10.55
CA GLN A 66 -6.43 17.94 9.92
C GLN A 66 -7.90 18.35 10.08
N LYS A 67 -8.85 17.45 9.76
CA LYS A 67 -10.29 17.67 9.92
C LYS A 67 -10.65 18.02 11.36
N SER A 68 -10.22 17.21 12.33
CA SER A 68 -10.50 17.43 13.76
C SER A 68 -9.90 18.73 14.29
N TYR A 69 -8.70 19.11 13.86
CA TYR A 69 -8.10 20.39 14.25
C TYR A 69 -8.97 21.59 13.81
N ILE A 70 -9.46 21.56 12.57
CA ILE A 70 -10.28 22.64 12.02
C ILE A 70 -11.67 22.64 12.65
N GLU A 71 -12.26 21.48 12.89
CA GLU A 71 -13.52 21.34 13.63
C GLU A 71 -13.43 21.98 15.02
N VAL A 72 -12.40 21.64 15.80
CA VAL A 72 -12.19 22.20 17.15
C VAL A 72 -11.94 23.71 17.09
N LEU A 73 -11.14 24.17 16.12
CA LEU A 73 -10.89 25.61 15.92
C LEU A 73 -12.18 26.36 15.60
N ASN A 74 -12.99 25.82 14.68
CA ASN A 74 -14.25 26.42 14.27
C ASN A 74 -15.25 26.44 15.42
N GLY A 75 -15.43 25.31 16.11
CA GLY A 75 -16.29 25.21 17.28
C GLY A 75 -15.85 26.14 18.41
N TRP A 76 -14.54 26.32 18.63
CA TRP A 76 -14.03 27.29 19.59
C TRP A 76 -14.34 28.73 19.19
N LEU A 77 -14.08 29.12 17.94
CA LEU A 77 -14.40 30.47 17.46
C LEU A 77 -15.89 30.75 17.58
N MET A 78 -16.74 29.85 17.11
CA MET A 78 -18.19 30.03 17.10
C MET A 78 -18.81 30.27 18.48
N LYS A 79 -18.21 29.77 19.57
CA LYS A 79 -18.66 30.07 20.95
C LYS A 79 -18.52 31.53 21.36
N TRP A 80 -17.63 32.28 20.69
CA TRP A 80 -17.35 33.68 20.99
C TRP A 80 -18.12 34.66 20.13
N LEU A 81 -18.85 34.15 19.14
CA LEU A 81 -19.74 34.97 18.35
C LEU A 81 -21.01 35.15 19.18
N LEU A 82 -21.26 36.37 19.67
CA LEU A 82 -22.51 36.70 20.36
C LEU A 82 -23.67 36.43 19.41
N GLN A 83 -24.33 35.29 19.61
CA GLN A 83 -25.39 34.81 18.75
C GLN A 83 -26.71 35.33 19.29
N GLU A 84 -27.07 36.57 18.97
CA GLU A 84 -28.49 36.96 19.03
C GLU A 84 -29.18 36.23 17.89
N LYS A 85 -29.97 35.19 18.22
CA LYS A 85 -30.82 34.51 17.24
C LYS A 85 -31.83 35.54 16.72
N GLU A 86 -31.60 36.00 15.51
CA GLU A 86 -32.57 36.78 14.77
C GLU A 86 -33.71 35.82 14.37
N GLU A 87 -34.84 35.91 15.08
CA GLU A 87 -36.07 35.21 14.74
C GLU A 87 -36.89 36.09 13.80
N THR A 88 -37.11 35.61 12.57
CA THR A 88 -38.06 36.23 11.63
C THR A 88 -39.38 35.45 11.66
N PRO A 89 -40.48 36.02 11.13
CA PRO A 89 -41.76 35.31 11.04
C PRO A 89 -41.69 33.96 10.31
N ASP A 90 -40.65 33.76 9.48
CA ASP A 90 -40.38 32.54 8.72
C ASP A 90 -39.47 31.53 9.47
N GLY A 91 -39.04 31.84 10.70
CA GLY A 91 -38.21 30.99 11.55
C GLY A 91 -36.84 31.58 11.91
N VAL A 92 -35.98 30.75 12.51
CA VAL A 92 -34.60 31.15 12.83
C VAL A 92 -33.81 31.27 11.54
N VAL A 93 -33.28 32.46 11.26
CA VAL A 93 -32.57 32.69 10.00
C VAL A 93 -31.25 31.89 9.97
N PRO A 94 -30.90 31.21 8.85
CA PRO A 94 -29.64 30.46 8.73
C PRO A 94 -28.43 31.32 9.05
N PHE A 95 -27.44 30.70 9.72
CA PHE A 95 -26.20 31.35 10.07
C PHE A 95 -25.44 31.79 8.81
N SER A 96 -25.19 33.09 8.71
CA SER A 96 -24.30 33.67 7.71
C SER A 96 -23.34 34.61 8.44
N PRO A 97 -22.08 34.21 8.67
CA PRO A 97 -21.14 35.05 9.41
C PRO A 97 -20.91 36.39 8.71
N SER A 98 -20.99 36.44 7.37
CA SER A 98 -20.95 37.69 6.62
C SER A 98 -22.16 38.60 6.88
N ARG A 99 -23.36 38.05 7.12
CA ARG A 99 -24.60 38.84 7.32
C ARG A 99 -24.60 39.55 8.67
N ILE A 100 -24.06 38.91 9.70
CA ILE A 100 -24.05 39.44 11.07
C ILE A 100 -22.80 40.29 11.39
N GLY A 101 -22.05 40.70 10.36
CA GLY A 101 -20.81 41.46 10.54
C GLY A 101 -19.72 40.71 11.31
N ALA A 102 -19.71 39.37 11.24
CA ALA A 102 -18.72 38.58 11.97
C ALA A 102 -17.30 38.93 11.49
N PRO A 103 -16.32 39.05 12.42
CA PRO A 103 -14.94 39.32 12.03
C PRO A 103 -14.42 38.29 11.03
N ALA A 104 -13.50 38.71 10.14
CA ALA A 104 -12.99 37.88 9.04
C ALA A 104 -12.51 36.49 9.48
N ALA A 105 -11.96 36.36 10.69
CA ALA A 105 -11.53 35.09 11.26
C ALA A 105 -12.66 34.05 11.38
N PHE A 106 -13.88 34.46 11.70
CA PHE A 106 -15.05 33.57 11.81
C PHE A 106 -15.52 33.11 10.44
N ILE A 107 -15.57 34.02 9.46
CA ILE A 107 -15.92 33.70 8.07
C ILE A 107 -14.92 32.68 7.51
N ILE A 108 -13.61 32.97 7.63
CA ILE A 108 -12.54 32.09 7.14
C ILE A 108 -12.62 30.71 7.83
N SER A 109 -12.79 30.67 9.16
CA SER A 109 -12.84 29.42 9.92
C SER A 109 -14.04 28.55 9.52
N ASN A 110 -15.22 29.17 9.38
CA ASN A 110 -16.44 28.45 9.05
C ASN A 110 -16.38 27.88 7.62
N ASP A 111 -15.93 28.69 6.66
CA ASP A 111 -15.73 28.23 5.28
C ASP A 111 -14.67 27.12 5.19
N TRP A 112 -13.57 27.27 5.95
CA TRP A 112 -12.52 26.26 5.98
C TRP A 112 -13.02 24.93 6.56
N TYR A 113 -13.83 24.98 7.62
CA TYR A 113 -14.48 23.80 8.19
C TYR A 113 -15.36 23.07 7.18
N HIS A 114 -16.31 23.78 6.55
CA HIS A 114 -17.19 23.14 5.57
C HIS A 114 -16.45 22.59 4.36
N MET A 115 -15.40 23.28 3.92
CA MET A 115 -14.55 22.79 2.83
C MET A 115 -13.81 21.51 3.21
N ILE A 116 -13.17 21.45 4.40
CA ILE A 116 -12.38 20.25 4.75
C ILE A 116 -13.26 19.03 5.03
N GLU A 117 -14.47 19.23 5.55
CA GLU A 117 -15.45 18.14 5.73
C GLU A 117 -15.86 17.51 4.39
N GLY A 118 -15.84 18.29 3.30
CA GLY A 118 -16.13 17.80 1.94
C GLY A 118 -14.99 17.02 1.28
N ILE A 119 -13.77 17.06 1.84
CA ILE A 119 -12.62 16.35 1.27
C ILE A 119 -12.69 14.87 1.63
N SER A 120 -12.56 13.98 0.63
CA SER A 120 -12.56 12.53 0.81
C SER A 120 -11.19 11.93 0.52
N GLU A 121 -10.65 11.19 1.50
CA GLU A 121 -9.44 10.38 1.39
C GLU A 121 -9.66 8.97 0.80
N ALA A 122 -10.92 8.59 0.52
CA ALA A 122 -11.32 7.20 0.28
C ALA A 122 -10.59 6.53 -0.90
N GLU A 123 -10.45 7.23 -2.03
CA GLU A 123 -9.81 6.65 -3.21
C GLU A 123 -8.30 6.41 -2.99
N VAL A 124 -7.63 7.26 -2.21
CA VAL A 124 -6.22 7.06 -1.85
C VAL A 124 -6.08 5.82 -0.97
N ILE A 125 -6.92 5.70 0.07
CA ILE A 125 -6.94 4.55 0.97
C ILE A 125 -7.20 3.26 0.21
N LYS A 126 -8.20 3.26 -0.68
CA LYS A 126 -8.57 2.12 -1.52
C LYS A 126 -7.43 1.71 -2.45
N ALA A 127 -6.74 2.66 -3.09
CA ALA A 127 -5.60 2.36 -3.95
C ALA A 127 -4.45 1.71 -3.17
N MET A 128 -4.12 2.24 -1.97
CA MET A 128 -3.09 1.68 -1.10
C MET A 128 -3.44 0.26 -0.61
N GLN A 129 -4.68 0.03 -0.19
CA GLN A 129 -5.16 -1.28 0.23
C GLN A 129 -5.14 -2.29 -0.93
N SER A 130 -5.55 -1.87 -2.13
CA SER A 130 -5.55 -2.72 -3.33
C SER A 130 -4.13 -3.14 -3.71
N PHE A 131 -3.15 -2.24 -3.55
CA PHE A 131 -1.74 -2.61 -3.74
C PHE A 131 -1.26 -3.58 -2.67
N ALA A 132 -1.59 -3.37 -1.39
CA ALA A 132 -1.24 -4.30 -0.32
C ALA A 132 -1.78 -5.72 -0.59
N VAL A 133 -3.03 -5.86 -1.05
CA VAL A 133 -3.60 -7.15 -1.47
C VAL A 133 -2.82 -7.77 -2.64
N SER A 134 -2.40 -6.96 -3.61
CA SER A 134 -1.59 -7.44 -4.74
C SER A 134 -0.19 -7.91 -4.33
N VAL A 135 0.41 -7.29 -3.31
CA VAL A 135 1.68 -7.71 -2.71
C VAL A 135 1.49 -8.99 -1.90
N HIS A 136 0.39 -9.10 -1.14
CA HIS A 136 0.04 -10.32 -0.41
C HIS A 136 -0.09 -11.53 -1.35
N GLY A 137 -0.82 -11.39 -2.46
CA GLY A 137 -0.93 -12.44 -3.48
C GLY A 137 0.37 -12.75 -4.23
N LEU A 138 1.38 -11.87 -4.18
CA LEU A 138 2.74 -12.20 -4.63
C LEU A 138 3.45 -13.06 -3.58
N TRP A 139 3.32 -12.73 -2.29
CA TRP A 139 3.87 -13.52 -1.20
C TRP A 139 3.32 -14.95 -1.18
N GLU A 140 2.00 -15.13 -1.33
CA GLU A 140 1.38 -16.47 -1.39
C GLU A 140 1.99 -17.35 -2.50
N ARG A 141 2.29 -16.74 -3.66
CA ARG A 141 2.96 -17.43 -4.76
C ARG A 141 4.43 -17.73 -4.50
N GLN A 142 5.13 -16.87 -3.77
CA GLN A 142 6.50 -17.14 -3.32
C GLN A 142 6.52 -18.28 -2.28
N ASP A 143 5.55 -18.35 -1.37
CA ASP A 143 5.41 -19.46 -0.42
C ASP A 143 5.15 -20.79 -1.14
N GLU A 144 4.25 -20.79 -2.13
CA GLU A 144 3.99 -21.97 -2.96
C GLU A 144 5.22 -22.41 -3.77
N GLU A 145 5.97 -21.46 -4.34
CA GLU A 145 7.22 -21.74 -5.04
C GLU A 145 8.23 -22.46 -4.13
N GLU A 146 8.40 -21.99 -2.89
CA GLU A 146 9.32 -22.60 -1.93
C GLU A 146 8.84 -23.99 -1.48
N ARG A 147 7.53 -24.20 -1.32
CA ARG A 147 6.96 -25.53 -1.03
C ARG A 147 7.25 -26.52 -2.15
N GLN A 148 7.04 -26.11 -3.40
CA GLN A 148 7.34 -26.94 -4.58
C GLN A 148 8.83 -27.26 -4.68
N LYS A 149 9.70 -26.27 -4.40
CA LYS A 149 11.14 -26.47 -4.34
C LYS A 149 11.54 -27.53 -3.32
N LEU A 150 11.06 -27.40 -2.07
CA LEU A 150 11.34 -28.38 -1.00
C LEU A 150 10.86 -29.79 -1.38
N LYS A 151 9.68 -29.89 -2.02
CA LYS A 151 9.14 -31.16 -2.50
C LYS A 151 9.99 -31.76 -3.62
N ALA A 152 10.43 -30.96 -4.60
CA ALA A 152 11.33 -31.40 -5.66
C ALA A 152 12.69 -31.84 -5.12
N GLU A 153 13.25 -31.14 -4.13
CA GLU A 153 14.48 -31.53 -3.44
C GLU A 153 14.33 -32.85 -2.68
N TYR A 154 13.22 -33.04 -1.98
CA TYR A 154 12.90 -34.29 -1.28
C TYR A 154 12.80 -35.46 -2.25
N LEU A 155 12.02 -35.32 -3.34
CA LEU A 155 11.88 -36.34 -4.37
C LEU A 155 13.21 -36.66 -5.04
N SER A 156 14.03 -35.64 -5.31
CA SER A 156 15.37 -35.82 -5.87
C SER A 156 16.26 -36.63 -4.92
N LYS A 157 16.27 -36.30 -3.62
CA LYS A 157 17.05 -37.03 -2.61
C LYS A 157 16.58 -38.47 -2.45
N ASP A 158 15.27 -38.72 -2.41
CA ASP A 158 14.71 -40.08 -2.32
C ASP A 158 15.03 -40.90 -3.57
N PHE A 159 14.87 -40.32 -4.76
CA PHE A 159 15.23 -40.95 -6.03
C PHE A 159 16.72 -41.35 -6.05
N THR A 160 17.64 -40.42 -5.74
CA THR A 160 19.07 -40.75 -5.73
C THR A 160 19.42 -41.79 -4.67
N ARG A 161 18.77 -41.77 -3.50
CA ARG A 161 18.97 -42.78 -2.44
C ARG A 161 18.55 -44.18 -2.92
N ARG A 162 17.39 -44.31 -3.55
CA ARG A 162 16.89 -45.60 -4.06
C ARG A 162 17.70 -46.10 -5.25
N LEU A 163 18.09 -45.20 -6.16
CA LEU A 163 18.97 -45.51 -7.28
C LEU A 163 20.31 -46.09 -6.80
N ARG A 164 20.96 -45.45 -5.81
CA ARG A 164 22.21 -45.96 -5.22
C ARG A 164 22.03 -47.31 -4.52
N SER A 165 20.90 -47.51 -3.84
CA SER A 165 20.62 -48.78 -3.16
C SER A 165 20.48 -49.94 -4.16
N LEU A 166 19.77 -49.69 -5.27
CA LEU A 166 19.66 -50.62 -6.39
C LEU A 166 21.00 -50.97 -7.04
N GLN A 167 21.83 -49.96 -7.31
CA GLN A 167 23.17 -50.16 -7.90
C GLN A 167 24.08 -51.00 -7.01
N LYS A 168 23.99 -50.81 -5.68
CA LYS A 168 24.77 -51.58 -4.71
C LYS A 168 24.33 -53.05 -4.68
N GLU A 169 23.04 -53.32 -4.87
CA GLU A 169 22.49 -54.67 -4.89
C GLU A 169 22.72 -55.41 -6.22
N SER A 170 22.80 -54.69 -7.35
CA SER A 170 23.07 -55.29 -8.68
C SER A 170 24.55 -55.50 -8.99
N GLY A 171 25.48 -55.11 -8.10
CA GLY A 171 26.92 -55.31 -8.26
C GLY A 171 27.58 -54.44 -9.35
N MET A 172 26.84 -53.52 -9.99
CA MET A 172 27.38 -52.64 -11.05
C MET A 172 28.11 -51.43 -10.45
N HIS A 173 29.44 -51.49 -10.41
CA HIS A 173 30.34 -50.38 -10.10
C HIS A 173 30.46 -49.40 -11.29
N GLY A 174 29.36 -48.74 -11.65
CA GLY A 174 29.34 -47.65 -12.62
C GLY A 174 29.08 -46.30 -11.96
N HIS A 175 30.08 -45.42 -11.94
CA HIS A 175 29.91 -44.01 -11.55
C HIS A 175 29.07 -43.31 -12.63
N LEU A 176 27.74 -43.32 -12.48
CA LEU A 176 26.88 -42.52 -13.35
C LEU A 176 26.67 -41.16 -12.71
N ASP A 177 27.41 -40.19 -13.21
CA ASP A 177 27.24 -38.79 -12.88
C ASP A 177 25.83 -38.34 -13.27
N ILE A 178 25.18 -37.55 -12.42
CA ILE A 178 23.84 -37.03 -12.66
C ILE A 178 23.98 -35.91 -13.69
N SER A 179 24.11 -36.28 -14.95
CA SER A 179 23.97 -35.39 -16.10
C SER A 179 22.87 -35.93 -17.00
N ASP A 180 22.04 -35.02 -17.50
CA ASP A 180 20.69 -35.22 -18.09
C ASP A 180 20.57 -36.17 -19.29
N LYS A 181 21.62 -36.93 -19.65
CA LYS A 181 21.62 -37.77 -20.84
C LYS A 181 22.43 -39.05 -20.66
N THR A 182 21.83 -40.09 -20.12
CA THR A 182 22.27 -41.44 -20.49
C THR A 182 21.14 -42.46 -20.43
N ALA A 183 20.89 -43.10 -21.56
CA ALA A 183 20.12 -44.33 -21.66
C ALA A 183 20.92 -45.45 -21.00
N ILE A 184 20.31 -46.14 -20.03
CA ILE A 184 20.91 -47.31 -19.36
C ILE A 184 20.41 -48.56 -20.10
N SER A 185 21.33 -49.36 -20.63
CA SER A 185 21.05 -50.74 -21.03
C SER A 185 21.79 -51.68 -20.08
N VAL A 186 21.09 -52.65 -19.49
CA VAL A 186 21.73 -53.78 -18.77
C VAL A 186 20.96 -55.07 -19.01
N SER A 187 21.76 -56.13 -19.20
CA SER A 187 21.42 -57.52 -19.52
C SER A 187 20.79 -58.29 -18.35
N ASN A 188 19.97 -59.27 -18.72
CA ASN A 188 19.08 -60.07 -17.88
C ASN A 188 19.79 -61.06 -16.95
N ASN A 189 19.34 -61.12 -15.69
CA ASN A 189 18.85 -62.33 -15.02
C ASN A 189 18.13 -61.94 -13.71
N ASP A 190 17.01 -62.62 -13.43
CA ASP A 190 15.96 -62.34 -12.41
C ASP A 190 14.92 -61.25 -12.78
N GLY A 191 14.30 -61.44 -13.95
CA GLY A 191 13.47 -60.46 -14.66
C GLY A 191 12.07 -60.14 -14.10
N ALA A 192 11.70 -60.56 -12.88
CA ALA A 192 10.39 -60.21 -12.30
C ALA A 192 10.50 -59.27 -11.08
N PHE A 193 11.39 -59.57 -10.12
CA PHE A 193 11.65 -58.70 -8.98
C PHE A 193 12.49 -57.47 -9.35
N HIS A 194 13.36 -57.60 -10.34
CA HIS A 194 14.14 -56.48 -10.86
C HIS A 194 13.29 -55.53 -11.71
N ASP A 195 12.25 -56.04 -12.37
CA ASP A 195 11.34 -55.27 -13.22
C ASP A 195 10.41 -54.38 -12.40
N ASP A 196 9.75 -54.92 -11.35
CA ASP A 196 8.89 -54.14 -10.44
C ASP A 196 9.64 -52.98 -9.76
N ARG A 197 10.90 -53.23 -9.37
CA ARG A 197 11.74 -52.22 -8.72
C ARG A 197 12.27 -51.17 -9.70
N MET A 198 12.50 -51.54 -10.96
CA MET A 198 12.82 -50.60 -12.04
C MET A 198 11.61 -49.72 -12.37
N MET A 199 10.42 -50.31 -12.48
CA MET A 199 9.15 -49.60 -12.70
C MET A 199 8.88 -48.59 -11.58
N ALA A 200 9.13 -48.96 -10.32
CA ALA A 200 9.01 -48.03 -9.19
C ALA A 200 9.99 -46.85 -9.27
N LEU A 201 11.23 -47.08 -9.75
CA LEU A 201 12.18 -45.99 -9.99
C LEU A 201 11.75 -45.07 -11.13
N ASP A 202 11.26 -45.62 -12.23
CA ASP A 202 10.79 -44.84 -13.37
C ASP A 202 9.58 -43.98 -13.01
N GLU A 203 8.65 -44.53 -12.22
CA GLU A 203 7.51 -43.78 -11.67
C GLU A 203 7.99 -42.64 -10.75
N MET A 204 8.99 -42.88 -9.89
CA MET A 204 9.57 -41.82 -9.05
C MET A 204 10.29 -40.75 -9.88
N LYS A 205 11.01 -41.16 -10.92
CA LYS A 205 11.69 -40.26 -11.86
C LYS A 205 10.67 -39.38 -12.58
N LYS A 206 9.57 -39.96 -13.05
CA LYS A 206 8.46 -39.23 -13.66
C LYS A 206 7.88 -38.18 -12.72
N ARG A 207 7.55 -38.56 -11.48
CA ARG A 207 7.05 -37.61 -10.45
C ARG A 207 8.04 -36.47 -10.18
N LEU A 208 9.34 -36.76 -10.14
CA LEU A 208 10.36 -35.74 -9.96
C LEU A 208 10.37 -34.72 -11.11
N TYR A 209 10.30 -35.19 -12.37
CA TYR A 209 10.24 -34.29 -13.52
C TYR A 209 8.96 -33.46 -13.54
N GLU A 210 7.81 -34.06 -13.24
CA GLU A 210 6.54 -33.35 -13.15
C GLU A 210 6.58 -32.24 -12.08
N GLU A 211 7.12 -32.52 -10.89
CA GLU A 211 7.23 -31.52 -9.83
C GLU A 211 8.26 -30.43 -10.15
N ARG A 212 9.38 -30.77 -10.81
CA ARG A 212 10.33 -29.76 -11.30
C ARG A 212 9.72 -28.87 -12.39
N ALA A 213 8.90 -29.43 -13.27
CA ALA A 213 8.21 -28.66 -14.30
C ALA A 213 7.21 -27.67 -13.68
N LYS A 214 6.46 -28.08 -12.66
CA LYS A 214 5.57 -27.18 -11.90
C LYS A 214 6.34 -26.06 -11.21
N HIS A 215 7.43 -26.40 -10.53
CA HIS A 215 8.30 -25.43 -9.85
C HIS A 215 8.84 -24.37 -10.81
N GLU A 216 9.36 -24.79 -11.96
CA GLU A 216 9.86 -23.89 -13.01
C GLU A 216 8.77 -22.94 -13.54
N GLU A 217 7.54 -23.44 -13.71
CA GLU A 217 6.41 -22.61 -14.13
C GLU A 217 6.03 -21.58 -13.05
N THR A 218 5.95 -21.99 -11.78
CA THR A 218 5.67 -21.05 -10.67
C THR A 218 6.76 -19.99 -10.53
N ILE A 219 8.04 -20.33 -10.76
CA ILE A 219 9.13 -19.34 -10.78
C ILE A 219 8.88 -18.26 -11.82
N LYS A 220 8.51 -18.63 -13.05
CA LYS A 220 8.25 -17.68 -14.13
C LYS A 220 7.10 -16.74 -13.78
N GLN A 221 6.01 -17.29 -13.25
CA GLN A 221 4.85 -16.50 -12.82
C GLN A 221 5.19 -15.53 -11.68
N VAL A 222 5.97 -15.96 -10.68
CA VAL A 222 6.45 -15.09 -9.59
C VAL A 222 7.32 -13.97 -10.13
N GLN A 223 8.26 -14.25 -11.03
CA GLN A 223 9.15 -13.25 -11.62
C GLN A 223 8.40 -12.23 -12.48
N GLU A 224 7.46 -12.68 -13.31
CA GLU A 224 6.64 -11.82 -14.14
C GLU A 224 5.80 -10.84 -13.30
N VAL A 225 5.13 -11.36 -12.26
CA VAL A 225 4.36 -10.50 -11.37
C VAL A 225 5.28 -9.58 -10.58
N ALA A 226 6.35 -10.08 -9.96
CA ALA A 226 7.26 -9.23 -9.20
C ALA A 226 7.84 -8.07 -10.03
N ALA A 227 8.13 -8.29 -11.31
CA ALA A 227 8.68 -7.27 -12.21
C ALA A 227 7.71 -6.12 -12.52
N SER A 228 6.40 -6.37 -12.47
CA SER A 228 5.37 -5.38 -12.81
C SER A 228 4.59 -4.84 -11.61
N ASN A 229 4.56 -5.58 -10.49
CA ASN A 229 3.71 -5.31 -9.31
C ASN A 229 3.93 -3.89 -8.75
N LEU A 230 5.19 -3.45 -8.62
CA LEU A 230 5.48 -2.12 -8.08
C LEU A 230 4.88 -1.00 -8.95
N ARG A 231 5.01 -1.12 -10.28
CA ARG A 231 4.49 -0.13 -11.22
C ARG A 231 2.96 -0.16 -11.25
N THR A 232 2.37 -1.34 -11.38
CA THR A 232 0.91 -1.50 -11.43
C THR A 232 0.24 -1.10 -10.12
N GLY A 233 0.90 -1.28 -8.98
CA GLY A 233 0.41 -0.91 -7.66
C GLY A 233 0.59 0.57 -7.31
N LEU A 234 1.73 1.18 -7.64
CA LEU A 234 2.02 2.59 -7.29
C LEU A 234 1.33 3.61 -8.21
N ILE A 235 1.09 3.28 -9.48
CA ILE A 235 0.44 4.22 -10.43
C ILE A 235 -0.92 4.70 -9.89
N PRO A 236 -1.87 3.81 -9.52
CA PRO A 236 -3.16 4.23 -8.98
C PRO A 236 -3.04 5.05 -7.69
N ILE A 237 -2.04 4.75 -6.84
CA ILE A 237 -1.84 5.48 -5.58
C ILE A 237 -1.40 6.92 -5.85
N PHE A 238 -0.40 7.13 -6.73
CA PHE A 238 0.08 8.48 -7.03
C PHE A 238 -0.95 9.29 -7.82
N GLU A 239 -1.73 8.65 -8.68
CA GLU A 239 -2.88 9.29 -9.32
C GLU A 239 -3.91 9.76 -8.28
N ALA A 240 -4.33 8.87 -7.38
CA ALA A 240 -5.27 9.19 -6.31
C ALA A 240 -4.74 10.30 -5.39
N LEU A 241 -3.46 10.27 -5.00
CA LEU A 241 -2.82 11.31 -4.18
C LEU A 241 -2.79 12.65 -4.91
N GLY A 242 -2.49 12.65 -6.21
CA GLY A 242 -2.52 13.84 -7.06
C GLY A 242 -3.92 14.46 -7.09
N ASN A 243 -4.95 13.65 -7.33
CA ASN A 243 -6.35 14.08 -7.37
C ASN A 243 -6.82 14.60 -6.01
N PHE A 244 -6.55 13.85 -4.92
CA PHE A 244 -6.85 14.28 -3.56
C PHE A 244 -6.24 15.66 -3.25
N THR A 245 -4.96 15.84 -3.59
CA THR A 245 -4.24 17.08 -3.31
C THR A 245 -4.74 18.23 -4.17
N PHE A 246 -5.09 17.96 -5.43
CA PHE A 246 -5.66 18.94 -6.35
C PHE A 246 -7.03 19.44 -5.88
N GLU A 247 -7.95 18.54 -5.54
CA GLU A 247 -9.27 18.91 -5.02
C GLU A 247 -9.15 19.63 -3.67
N THR A 248 -8.24 19.19 -2.80
CA THR A 248 -7.94 19.89 -1.56
C THR A 248 -7.45 21.31 -1.82
N LEU A 249 -6.46 21.49 -2.71
CA LEU A 249 -5.95 22.80 -3.07
C LEU A 249 -7.06 23.73 -3.58
N LYS A 250 -7.91 23.22 -4.48
CA LYS A 250 -9.05 23.95 -5.03
C LYS A 250 -10.01 24.39 -3.93
N GLY A 251 -10.31 23.52 -2.96
CA GLY A 251 -11.10 23.87 -1.78
C GLY A 251 -10.44 25.00 -0.97
N TYR A 252 -9.13 24.91 -0.72
CA TYR A 252 -8.39 25.96 -0.01
C TYR A 252 -8.37 27.31 -0.76
N GLU A 253 -8.36 27.31 -2.09
CA GLU A 253 -8.42 28.54 -2.89
C GLU A 253 -9.82 29.18 -2.90
N GLN A 254 -10.88 28.41 -2.59
CA GLN A 254 -12.27 28.89 -2.53
C GLN A 254 -12.68 29.47 -1.18
N VAL A 255 -11.90 29.25 -0.11
CA VAL A 255 -12.17 29.85 1.21
C VAL A 255 -12.10 31.37 1.10
N ARG A 256 -13.18 32.06 1.47
CA ARG A 256 -13.28 33.51 1.35
C ARG A 256 -12.29 34.18 2.30
N ILE A 257 -11.52 35.13 1.78
CA ILE A 257 -10.66 36.01 2.56
C ILE A 257 -11.22 37.43 2.37
N PRO A 258 -11.96 37.99 3.35
CA PRO A 258 -12.48 39.34 3.26
C PRO A 258 -11.34 40.36 3.05
N ASP A 259 -11.50 41.27 2.09
CA ASP A 259 -10.53 42.34 1.84
C ASP A 259 -10.40 43.25 3.07
N GLY A 260 -9.17 43.58 3.44
CA GLY A 260 -8.84 44.37 4.64
C GLY A 260 -9.22 45.85 4.59
N SER A 261 -10.30 46.24 3.90
CA SER A 261 -10.76 47.64 3.83
C SER A 261 -11.55 48.12 5.06
N ALA A 262 -11.83 47.24 6.02
CA ALA A 262 -12.20 47.63 7.38
C ALA A 262 -11.16 47.04 8.34
N GLY A 263 -10.27 47.90 8.84
CA GLY A 263 -9.23 47.55 9.79
C GLY A 263 -9.77 47.18 11.16
N GLU A 264 -10.51 46.08 11.27
CA GLU A 264 -10.64 45.37 12.53
C GLU A 264 -9.54 44.31 12.57
N LYS A 265 -8.33 44.75 12.96
CA LYS A 265 -7.46 43.86 13.73
C LYS A 265 -8.34 43.25 14.80
N LEU A 266 -8.30 41.92 14.99
CA LEU A 266 -8.78 41.31 16.23
C LEU A 266 -8.16 42.13 17.37
N ASP A 267 -8.98 42.99 17.98
CA ASP A 267 -8.51 43.90 18.99
C ASP A 267 -7.94 43.03 20.12
N PHE A 268 -6.75 43.38 20.62
CA PHE A 268 -6.20 42.72 21.80
C PHE A 268 -7.19 42.77 22.96
N THR A 269 -8.13 43.73 22.97
CA THR A 269 -9.27 43.78 23.89
C THR A 269 -10.27 42.63 23.67
N VAL A 270 -10.61 42.29 22.42
CA VAL A 270 -11.49 41.13 22.09
C VAL A 270 -10.79 39.83 22.46
N ILE A 271 -9.50 39.68 22.13
CA ILE A 271 -8.70 38.50 22.51
C ILE A 271 -8.59 38.39 24.04
N LYS A 272 -8.31 39.50 24.74
CA LYS A 272 -8.27 39.51 26.22
C LYS A 272 -9.62 39.19 26.83
N LYS A 273 -10.72 39.71 26.28
CA LYS A 273 -12.09 39.41 26.74
C LYS A 273 -12.42 37.93 26.55
N MET A 274 -12.12 37.36 25.37
CA MET A 274 -12.23 35.92 25.11
C MET A 274 -11.39 35.09 26.10
N THR A 275 -10.19 35.56 26.44
CA THR A 275 -9.33 34.86 27.39
C THR A 275 -9.89 34.92 28.81
N LEU A 276 -10.31 36.10 29.28
CA LEU A 276 -10.87 36.34 30.62
C LEU A 276 -12.21 35.62 30.84
N ASP A 277 -13.14 35.71 29.90
CA ASP A 277 -14.44 35.03 29.98
C ASP A 277 -14.27 33.51 29.90
N GLY A 278 -13.24 33.03 29.19
CA GLY A 278 -12.91 31.61 29.08
C GLY A 278 -12.24 31.01 30.32
N TYR A 279 -11.72 31.85 31.23
CA TYR A 279 -11.34 31.45 32.58
C TYR A 279 -12.55 31.46 33.53
N ARG A 280 -13.50 32.38 33.34
CA ARG A 280 -14.71 32.51 34.17
C ARG A 280 -15.68 31.34 33.98
N LEU A 281 -15.92 30.93 32.74
CA LEU A 281 -16.76 29.76 32.38
C LEU A 281 -16.15 28.39 32.78
N ARG A 282 -14.91 28.35 33.28
CA ARG A 282 -14.25 27.13 33.78
C ARG A 282 -14.19 27.07 35.32
N ALA A 283 -14.63 28.13 35.99
CA ALA A 283 -14.65 28.25 37.45
C ALA A 283 -16.06 28.06 38.05
N GLU A 284 -17.07 27.83 37.21
CA GLU A 284 -18.44 27.42 37.53
C GLU A 284 -18.69 26.00 37.00
#